data_AF-A0A067KB32-F1
#
_entry.id   AF-A0A067KB32-F1
#
_cell.length_a   1.000
_cell.length_b   1.000
_cell.length_c   1.000
_cell.angle_alpha   90.00
_cell.angle_beta   90.00
_cell.angle_gamma   90.00
#
_symmetry.space_group_name_H-M   'P 1'
#
loop_
_entity.id
_entity.type
_entity.pdbx_description
1 polymer ?
#
loop_
_entity_poly.entity_id
_entity_poly.type
_entity_poly.pdbx_seq_one_letter_code
_entity_poly.pdbx_strand_id
1 'polypeptide(L)'
;MEEIRQAASAYYRNLATADKQMAINGFNLMDKTGNGTISLRRYSEYFKQRGLIELTYPEFFKALDSDGDDRLDFDEFITVYYLCMNNKLIFCEECMVFLSGSYMSCLQCFNSGSAGSIKFINES
;
A
#
# COMPACT_ATOMS: atom_id res chain seq x y z
N MET A 1 -6.24 -4.47 -8.16
CA MET A 1 -5.29 -3.34 -7.96
C MET A 1 -5.51 -2.20 -8.95
N GLU A 2 -5.82 -2.47 -10.22
CA GLU A 2 -5.97 -1.40 -11.23
C GLU A 2 -6.97 -0.29 -10.86
N GLU A 3 -8.18 -0.65 -10.39
CA GLU A 3 -9.16 0.35 -9.95
C GLU A 3 -8.63 1.25 -8.80
N ILE A 4 -7.85 0.68 -7.88
CA ILE A 4 -7.23 1.41 -6.78
C ILE A 4 -6.16 2.36 -7.31
N ARG A 5 -5.34 1.93 -8.28
CA ARG A 5 -4.30 2.77 -8.91
C ARG A 5 -4.93 3.98 -9.60
N GLN A 6 -6.00 3.77 -10.36
CA GLN A 6 -6.74 4.84 -11.03
C GLN A 6 -7.34 5.82 -10.02
N ALA A 7 -7.96 5.31 -8.95
CA ALA A 7 -8.51 6.13 -7.88
C ALA A 7 -7.40 6.92 -7.15
N ALA A 8 -6.27 6.29 -6.86
CA ALA A 8 -5.12 6.93 -6.21
C ALA A 8 -4.53 8.05 -7.08
N SER A 9 -4.38 7.82 -8.39
CA SER A 9 -3.92 8.81 -9.35
C SER A 9 -4.88 10.00 -9.44
N ALA A 10 -6.19 9.75 -9.52
CA ALA A 10 -7.21 10.79 -9.52
C ALA A 10 -7.23 11.58 -8.19
N TYR A 11 -7.11 10.89 -7.06
CA TYR A 11 -6.99 11.49 -5.74
C TYR A 11 -5.78 12.43 -5.68
N TYR A 12 -4.60 11.93 -6.05
CA TYR A 12 -3.36 12.70 -6.01
C TYR A 12 -3.43 13.95 -6.90
N ARG A 13 -3.99 13.85 -8.12
CA ARG A 13 -4.15 15.01 -9.02
C ARG A 13 -4.98 16.14 -8.38
N ASN A 14 -6.00 15.79 -7.59
CA ASN A 14 -6.91 16.73 -6.95
C ASN A 14 -6.47 17.19 -5.55
N LEU A 15 -5.38 16.66 -5.00
CA LEU A 15 -4.84 17.12 -3.73
C LEU A 15 -4.40 18.58 -3.77
N ALA A 16 -4.53 19.26 -2.63
CA ALA A 16 -3.94 20.56 -2.42
C ALA A 16 -2.40 20.48 -2.53
N THR A 17 -1.76 21.60 -2.87
CA THR A 17 -0.29 21.67 -3.03
C THR A 17 0.44 21.19 -1.77
N ALA A 18 -0.09 21.50 -0.58
CA ALA A 18 0.49 21.05 0.68
C ALA A 18 0.48 19.52 0.81
N ASP A 19 -0.62 18.87 0.49
CA ASP A 19 -0.75 17.41 0.60
C ASP A 19 0.09 16.68 -0.45
N LYS A 20 0.16 17.23 -1.68
CA LYS A 20 1.10 16.76 -2.71
C LYS A 20 2.54 16.79 -2.20
N GLN A 21 2.92 17.88 -1.52
CA GLN A 21 4.25 18.00 -0.94
C GLN A 21 4.51 16.94 0.13
N MET A 22 3.50 16.55 0.92
CA MET A 22 3.65 15.46 1.90
C MET A 22 3.95 14.12 1.21
N ALA A 23 3.25 13.80 0.12
CA ALA A 23 3.50 12.60 -0.65
C ALA A 23 4.93 12.59 -1.25
N ILE A 24 5.36 13.71 -1.85
CA ILE A 24 6.70 13.89 -2.40
C ILE A 24 7.76 13.73 -1.31
N ASN A 25 7.57 14.36 -0.15
CA ASN A 25 8.50 14.25 0.97
C ASN A 25 8.58 12.81 1.50
N GLY A 26 7.45 12.10 1.57
CA GLY A 26 7.41 10.69 1.95
C GLY A 26 8.20 9.81 0.99
N PHE A 27 8.04 10.03 -0.32
CA PHE A 27 8.79 9.32 -1.35
C PHE A 27 10.30 9.59 -1.26
N ASN A 28 10.70 10.87 -1.21
CA ASN A 28 12.10 11.26 -1.12
C ASN A 28 12.80 10.76 0.15
N LEU A 29 12.05 10.60 1.24
CA LEU A 29 12.59 10.03 2.48
C LEU A 29 12.96 8.55 2.33
N MET A 30 12.26 7.81 1.46
CA MET A 30 12.53 6.42 1.14
C MET A 30 13.58 6.27 0.03
N ASP A 31 13.51 7.09 -1.03
CA ASP A 31 14.51 7.13 -2.11
C ASP A 31 15.75 7.94 -1.70
N LYS A 32 16.57 7.34 -0.83
CA LYS A 32 17.85 7.92 -0.42
C LYS A 32 18.88 8.03 -1.55
N THR A 33 18.68 7.25 -2.61
CA THR A 33 19.58 7.21 -3.77
C THR A 33 19.30 8.33 -4.77
N GLY A 34 18.10 8.92 -4.72
CA GLY A 34 17.65 9.94 -5.65
C GLY A 34 17.53 9.43 -7.09
N ASN A 35 17.34 8.11 -7.26
CA ASN A 35 17.23 7.50 -8.57
C ASN A 35 15.77 7.42 -9.06
N GLY A 36 14.82 7.94 -8.27
CA GLY A 36 13.40 7.96 -8.60
C GLY A 36 12.69 6.64 -8.33
N THR A 37 13.29 5.72 -7.55
CA THR A 37 12.70 4.41 -7.25
C THR A 37 12.95 3.99 -5.81
N ILE A 38 12.03 3.22 -5.23
CA ILE A 38 12.15 2.69 -3.87
C ILE A 38 12.30 1.17 -3.93
N SER A 39 13.44 0.65 -3.49
CA SER A 39 13.62 -0.81 -3.35
C SER A 39 12.76 -1.39 -2.21
N LEU A 40 12.32 -2.64 -2.33
CA LEU A 40 11.62 -3.38 -1.28
C LEU A 40 12.28 -3.24 0.10
N ARG A 41 13.61 -3.34 0.19
CA ARG A 41 14.33 -3.19 1.47
C ARG A 41 14.03 -1.86 2.16
N ARG A 42 14.08 -0.75 1.41
CA ARG A 42 13.85 0.61 1.94
C ARG A 42 12.40 0.81 2.33
N TYR A 43 11.50 0.32 1.50
CA TYR A 43 10.08 0.29 1.77
C TYR A 43 9.77 -0.45 3.09
N SER A 44 10.25 -1.68 3.25
CA SER A 44 10.05 -2.48 4.46
C SER A 44 10.67 -1.83 5.70
N GLU A 45 11.88 -1.27 5.59
CA GLU A 45 12.52 -0.52 6.68
C GLU A 45 11.66 0.65 7.16
N TYR A 46 11.10 1.43 6.23
CA TYR A 46 10.29 2.60 6.54
C TYR A 46 9.00 2.24 7.28
N PHE A 47 8.26 1.27 6.77
CA PHE A 47 6.98 0.89 7.36
C PHE A 47 7.14 0.13 8.67
N LYS A 48 8.19 -0.69 8.79
CA LYS A 48 8.54 -1.37 10.05
C LYS A 48 8.86 -0.38 11.17
N GLN A 49 9.58 0.70 10.88
CA GLN A 49 9.89 1.75 11.86
C GLN A 49 8.63 2.48 12.37
N ARG A 50 7.54 2.46 11.59
CA ARG A 50 6.25 3.07 11.94
C ARG A 50 5.24 2.08 12.54
N GLY A 51 5.65 0.83 12.77
CA GLY A 51 4.77 -0.22 13.29
C GLY A 51 3.78 -0.79 12.29
N LEU A 52 3.87 -0.41 11.01
CA LEU A 52 2.99 -0.86 9.93
C LEU A 52 3.56 -2.13 9.28
N ILE A 53 3.64 -3.20 10.06
CA ILE A 53 4.25 -4.47 9.66
C ILE A 53 3.52 -5.14 8.50
N GLU A 54 2.21 -4.92 8.36
CA GLU A 54 1.39 -5.52 7.31
C GLU A 54 1.73 -5.00 5.92
N LEU A 55 2.22 -3.77 5.83
CA LEU A 55 2.72 -3.24 4.58
C LEU A 55 4.03 -3.91 4.18
N THR A 56 4.80 -4.46 5.11
CA THR A 56 6.10 -5.06 4.82
C THR A 56 6.02 -6.44 4.16
N TYR A 57 4.83 -7.02 4.02
CA TYR A 57 4.65 -8.32 3.38
C TYR A 57 5.01 -8.26 1.87
N PRO A 58 5.86 -9.18 1.38
CA PRO A 58 6.29 -9.21 -0.02
C PRO A 58 5.13 -9.27 -1.01
N GLU A 59 4.03 -9.94 -0.66
CA GLU A 59 2.83 -10.08 -1.48
C GLU A 59 2.15 -8.73 -1.72
N PHE A 60 2.12 -7.87 -0.70
CA PHE A 60 1.56 -6.53 -0.83
C PHE A 60 2.46 -5.64 -1.68
N PHE A 61 3.79 -5.72 -1.48
CA PHE A 61 4.74 -5.01 -2.34
C PHE A 61 4.59 -5.39 -3.81
N LYS A 62 4.54 -6.69 -4.12
CA LYS A 62 4.31 -7.20 -5.49
C LYS A 62 2.96 -6.79 -6.07
N ALA A 63 1.96 -6.54 -5.24
CA ALA A 63 0.68 -6.04 -5.72
C ALA A 63 0.75 -4.56 -6.14
N LEU A 64 1.74 -3.82 -5.61
CA LEU A 64 2.01 -2.40 -5.90
C LEU A 64 3.00 -2.21 -7.04
N ASP A 65 4.00 -3.06 -7.13
CA ASP A 65 4.92 -3.16 -8.26
C ASP A 65 4.16 -3.72 -9.48
N SER A 66 3.76 -2.83 -10.39
CA SER A 66 2.98 -3.16 -11.59
C SER A 66 3.83 -3.54 -12.78
N ASP A 67 5.01 -2.95 -12.92
CA ASP A 67 5.90 -3.22 -14.05
C ASP A 67 6.85 -4.39 -13.81
N GLY A 68 6.96 -4.85 -12.55
CA GLY A 68 7.72 -6.02 -12.14
C GLY A 68 9.21 -5.77 -12.04
N ASP A 69 9.64 -4.53 -11.79
CA ASP A 69 11.05 -4.14 -11.69
C ASP A 69 11.65 -4.35 -10.28
N ASP A 70 10.87 -4.91 -9.35
CA ASP A 70 11.18 -5.11 -7.92
C ASP A 70 11.44 -3.79 -7.16
N ARG A 71 10.94 -2.67 -7.68
CA ARG A 71 11.01 -1.33 -7.10
C ARG A 71 9.62 -0.69 -7.15
N LEU A 72 9.51 0.47 -6.53
CA LEU A 72 8.34 1.32 -6.64
C LEU A 72 8.77 2.67 -7.18
N ASP A 73 8.24 3.04 -8.33
CA ASP A 73 8.32 4.42 -8.81
C ASP A 73 7.33 5.32 -8.05
N PHE A 74 7.29 6.60 -8.42
CA PHE A 74 6.40 7.56 -7.76
C PHE A 74 4.92 7.28 -8.00
N ASP A 75 4.54 6.81 -9.19
CA ASP A 75 3.16 6.54 -9.55
C ASP A 75 2.62 5.31 -8.79
N GLU A 76 3.47 4.30 -8.60
CA GLU A 76 3.18 3.13 -7.77
C GLU A 76 3.13 3.48 -6.29
N PHE A 77 4.05 4.33 -5.82
CA PHE A 77 4.04 4.84 -4.44
C PHE A 77 2.77 5.61 -4.09
N ILE A 78 2.21 6.40 -5.03
CA ILE A 78 0.94 7.12 -4.83
C ILE A 78 -0.18 6.16 -4.42
N THR A 79 -0.15 4.90 -4.90
CA THR A 79 -1.15 3.89 -4.51
C THR A 79 -1.08 3.58 -3.03
N VAL A 80 0.12 3.40 -2.47
CA VAL A 80 0.31 3.18 -1.03
C VAL A 80 -0.10 4.41 -0.24
N TYR A 81 0.33 5.59 -0.68
CA TYR A 81 -0.03 6.85 -0.04
C TYR A 81 -1.55 7.01 0.04
N TYR A 82 -2.26 6.76 -1.06
CA TYR A 82 -3.71 6.79 -1.12
C TYR A 82 -4.36 5.83 -0.12
N LEU A 83 -3.90 4.57 -0.08
CA LEU A 83 -4.43 3.55 0.82
C LEU A 83 -4.22 3.93 2.30
N CYS A 84 -3.04 4.45 2.62
CA CYS A 84 -2.71 4.94 3.96
C CYS A 84 -3.56 6.15 4.37
N MET A 85 -3.72 7.14 3.49
CA MET A 85 -4.40 8.40 3.85
C MET A 85 -5.93 8.27 3.88
N ASN A 86 -6.50 7.25 3.24
CA ASN A 86 -7.95 7.06 3.15
C ASN A 86 -8.45 5.86 3.98
N ASN A 87 -7.63 5.33 4.88
CA ASN A 87 -7.97 4.19 5.74
C ASN A 87 -8.45 2.95 4.95
N LYS A 88 -7.84 2.71 3.79
CA LYS A 88 -8.20 1.59 2.89
C LYS A 88 -7.26 0.39 3.01
N LEU A 89 -6.43 0.38 4.04
CA LEU A 89 -5.55 -0.75 4.35
C LEU A 89 -6.29 -1.77 5.19
N ILE A 90 -6.75 -2.82 4.50
CA ILE A 90 -7.57 -3.88 5.05
C ILE A 90 -6.90 -5.20 4.71
N PHE A 91 -6.56 -5.96 5.76
CA PHE A 91 -5.90 -7.25 5.62
C PHE A 91 -6.75 -8.34 6.29
N CYS A 92 -6.66 -9.57 5.80
CA CYS A 92 -7.21 -10.70 6.54
C CYS A 92 -6.29 -11.06 7.71
N GLU A 93 -6.86 -11.29 8.90
CA GLU A 93 -6.08 -11.67 10.09
C GLU A 93 -5.47 -13.07 9.99
N GLU A 94 -6.12 -13.99 9.28
CA GLU A 94 -5.70 -15.40 9.25
C GLU A 94 -4.61 -15.67 8.21
N CYS A 95 -4.79 -15.14 6.99
CA CYS A 95 -3.89 -15.40 5.87
C CYS A 95 -3.08 -14.17 5.43
N MET A 96 -3.21 -13.03 6.11
CA MET A 96 -2.48 -11.79 5.88
C MET A 96 -2.59 -11.22 4.45
N VAL A 97 -3.60 -11.64 3.68
CA VAL A 97 -3.84 -11.12 2.33
C VAL A 97 -4.46 -9.73 2.38
N PHE A 98 -4.00 -8.83 1.50
CA PHE A 98 -4.62 -7.52 1.31
C PHE A 98 -5.99 -7.66 0.61
N LEU A 99 -7.04 -7.15 1.25
CA LEU A 99 -8.41 -7.22 0.76
C LEU A 99 -8.72 -5.98 -0.09
N SER A 100 -8.46 -6.09 -1.39
CA SER A 100 -8.75 -5.04 -2.38
C SER A 100 -10.17 -5.07 -2.95
N GLY A 101 -10.97 -6.09 -2.60
CA GLY A 101 -12.31 -6.32 -3.15
C GLY A 101 -13.42 -5.54 -2.43
N SER A 102 -14.56 -5.39 -3.10
CA SER A 102 -15.74 -4.67 -2.58
C SER A 102 -16.46 -5.38 -1.42
N TYR A 103 -16.27 -6.69 -1.27
CA TYR A 103 -17.05 -7.51 -0.35
C TYR A 103 -16.45 -7.67 1.05
N MET A 104 -15.27 -7.06 1.30
CA MET A 104 -14.53 -7.15 2.58
C MET A 104 -14.36 -8.59 3.11
N SER A 105 -14.56 -9.60 2.27
CA SER A 105 -14.48 -11.01 2.61
C SER A 105 -13.18 -11.58 2.09
N CYS A 106 -12.44 -12.30 2.92
CA CYS A 106 -11.26 -13.01 2.45
C CYS A 106 -11.67 -14.22 1.61
N LEU A 107 -11.50 -14.14 0.29
CA LEU A 107 -11.83 -15.23 -0.63
C LEU A 107 -10.98 -16.48 -0.36
N GLN A 108 -9.72 -16.31 0.07
CA GLN A 108 -8.86 -17.45 0.41
C GLN A 108 -9.40 -18.21 1.62
N CYS A 109 -9.71 -17.50 2.72
CA CYS A 109 -10.32 -18.09 3.92
C CYS A 109 -11.69 -18.72 3.63
N PHE A 110 -12.53 -18.02 2.84
CA PHE A 110 -13.83 -18.54 2.43
C PHE A 110 -13.70 -19.87 1.67
N ASN A 111 -12.76 -19.97 0.73
CA ASN A 111 -12.51 -21.20 -0.01
C ASN A 111 -11.91 -22.32 0.85
N SER A 112 -11.18 -21.99 1.93
CA SER A 112 -10.64 -22.97 2.87
C SER A 112 -11.60 -23.33 4.01
N GLY A 113 -12.81 -22.77 4.05
CA GLY A 113 -13.82 -23.06 5.07
C GLY A 113 -13.56 -22.40 6.43
N SER A 114 -12.71 -21.37 6.51
CA SER A 114 -12.51 -20.58 7.72
C SER A 114 -13.27 -19.25 7.66
N ALA A 115 -13.77 -18.79 8.80
CA ALA A 115 -14.40 -17.48 8.95
C ALA A 115 -13.30 -16.41 9.09
N GLY A 116 -12.67 -16.05 7.97
CA GLY A 116 -11.56 -15.09 7.99
C GLY A 116 -11.98 -13.74 8.60
N SER A 117 -11.32 -13.36 9.69
CA SER A 117 -11.47 -12.04 10.32
C SER A 117 -10.71 -10.96 9.55
N ILE A 118 -11.14 -9.70 9.70
CA ILE A 118 -10.63 -8.53 8.98
C ILE A 118 -9.91 -7.60 9.95
N LYS A 119 -8.70 -7.17 9.58
CA LYS A 119 -7.91 -6.18 10.30
C LYS A 119 -7.84 -4.86 9.53
N PHE A 120 -8.18 -3.77 10.19
CA PHE A 120 -7.99 -2.40 9.70
C PHE A 120 -6.67 -1.84 10.26
N ILE A 121 -5.80 -1.31 9.39
CA ILE A 121 -4.45 -0.89 9.79
C ILE A 121 -4.37 0.59 10.24
N ASN A 122 -5.44 1.37 10.04
CA ASN A 122 -5.46 2.80 10.33
C ASN A 122 -6.57 3.22 11.32
N GLU A 123 -7.13 2.29 12.09
CA GLU A 123 -8.04 2.63 13.19
C GLU A 123 -7.23 2.92 14.46
N SER A 124 -7.10 4.20 14.81
CA SER A 124 -6.64 4.70 16.11
C SER A 124 -7.49 5.89 16.51
#